data_AF-A0A241Q0I0-F1
#
_entry.id   AF-A0A241Q0I0-F1
#
_cell.length_a   1.000
_cell.length_b   1.000
_cell.length_c   1.000
_cell.angle_alpha   90.00
_cell.angle_beta   90.00
_cell.angle_gamma   90.00
#
_symmetry.space_group_name_H-M   'P 1'
#
loop_
_entity.id
_entity.type
_entity.pdbx_description
1 polymer ?
#
loop_
_entity_poly.entity_id
_entity_poly.type
_entity_poly.pdbx_seq_one_letter_code
_entity_poly.pdbx_strand_id
1 'polypeptide(L)' 'MYYNIKGYIDDIDNFKQAGTDEDLLTKKMINKKVLEMSINEHKLTKQQIDNIKRGVDYGKQKGVELKFIIEK' A
#
# COMPACT_ATOMS: atom_id res chain seq x y z
N MET A 1 4.69 -6.90 -10.46
CA MET A 1 4.58 -6.70 -9.00
C MET A 1 4.80 -5.24 -8.59
N TYR A 2 5.96 -4.62 -8.85
CA TYR A 2 6.23 -3.23 -8.44
C TYR A 2 5.15 -2.23 -8.86
N TYR A 3 4.71 -2.24 -10.12
CA TYR A 3 3.69 -1.30 -10.61
C TYR A 3 2.32 -1.46 -9.93
N ASN A 4 1.97 -2.67 -9.49
CA ASN A 4 0.73 -2.90 -8.74
C ASN A 4 0.85 -2.29 -7.34
N ILE A 5 1.97 -2.54 -6.64
CA ILE A 5 2.27 -1.94 -5.33
C ILE A 5 2.25 -0.40 -5.44
N LYS A 6 2.91 0.14 -6.48
CA LYS A 6 2.94 1.57 -6.75
C LYS A 6 1.53 2.15 -6.97
N GLY A 7 0.70 1.48 -7.78
CA GLY A 7 -0.68 1.91 -8.04
C GLY A 7 -1.50 2.03 -6.76
N TYR A 8 -1.46 1.02 -5.89
CA TYR A 8 -2.16 1.06 -4.60
C TYR A 8 -1.63 2.16 -3.68
N ILE A 9 -0.31 2.39 -3.64
CA ILE A 9 0.28 3.50 -2.88
C ILE A 9 -0.24 4.84 -3.41
N ASP A 10 -0.29 5.01 -4.73
CA ASP A 10 -0.77 6.25 -5.36
C ASP A 10 -2.25 6.48 -5.05
N ASP A 11 -3.09 5.45 -5.10
CA ASP A 11 -4.51 5.57 -4.75
C ASP A 11 -4.69 6.00 -3.28
N ILE A 12 -3.94 5.39 -2.36
CA ILE A 12 -3.96 5.73 -0.93
C ILE A 12 -3.44 7.15 -0.69
N ASP A 13 -2.36 7.55 -1.36
CA ASP A 13 -1.78 8.89 -1.20
C ASP A 13 -2.69 9.99 -1.76
N ASN A 14 -3.31 9.73 -2.91
CA ASN A 14 -4.18 10.66 -3.61
C ASN A 14 -5.62 10.65 -3.10
N PHE A 15 -5.98 9.78 -2.16
CA PHE A 15 -7.29 9.77 -1.52
C PHE A 15 -7.66 11.17 -1.02
N LYS A 16 -8.84 11.66 -1.42
CA LYS A 16 -9.38 12.95 -0.98
C LYS A 16 -10.52 12.76 0.00
N GLN A 17 -11.55 12.02 -0.40
CA GLN A 17 -12.71 11.68 0.39
C GLN A 17 -13.52 10.54 -0.27
N ALA A 18 -14.34 9.85 0.52
CA ALA A 18 -15.34 8.89 0.06
C ALA A 18 -16.47 8.78 1.10
N GLY A 19 -17.69 8.43 0.66
CA GLY A 19 -18.88 8.37 1.51
C GLY A 19 -19.84 9.56 1.29
N THR A 20 -20.94 9.58 2.04
CA THR A 20 -22.01 10.58 1.97
C THR A 20 -22.45 10.97 3.38
N ASP A 21 -22.85 12.23 3.56
CA ASP A 21 -23.41 12.77 4.80
C ASP A 21 -22.59 12.43 6.06
N GLU A 22 -23.19 11.69 7.01
CA GLU A 22 -22.59 11.32 8.29
C GLU A 22 -21.47 10.28 8.14
N ASP A 23 -21.43 9.53 7.03
CA ASP A 23 -20.43 8.50 6.72
C ASP A 23 -19.31 9.02 5.80
N LEU A 24 -19.12 10.34 5.69
CA LEU A 24 -18.07 10.94 4.87
C LEU A 24 -16.69 10.82 5.54
N LEU A 25 -15.80 9.99 4.96
CA LEU A 25 -14.39 9.94 5.32
C LEU A 25 -13.59 10.94 4.47
N THR A 26 -12.84 11.85 5.10
CA THR A 26 -11.95 12.79 4.41
C THR A 26 -10.49 12.56 4.75
N LYS A 27 -9.56 12.95 3.86
CA LYS A 27 -8.10 12.82 4.07
C LYS A 27 -7.63 13.42 5.40
N LYS A 28 -8.27 14.50 5.86
CA LYS A 28 -7.91 15.20 7.11
C LYS A 28 -8.19 14.36 8.37
N MET A 29 -9.07 13.38 8.29
CA MET A 29 -9.43 12.48 9.40
C MET A 29 -8.46 11.30 9.51
N ILE A 30 -7.60 11.09 8.50
CA ILE A 30 -6.72 9.93 8.41
C ILE A 30 -5.34 10.30 8.94
N ASN A 31 -5.01 9.77 10.12
CA ASN A 31 -3.70 9.98 10.75
C ASN A 31 -2.63 9.00 10.26
N LYS A 32 -3.04 7.85 9.71
CA LYS A 32 -2.12 6.80 9.26
C LYS A 32 -2.67 6.10 8.01
N LYS A 33 -1.78 5.89 7.02
CA LYS A 33 -2.05 5.20 5.77
C LYS A 33 -1.24 3.90 5.75
N VAL A 34 -1.90 2.75 5.61
CA VAL A 34 -1.25 1.44 5.59
C VAL A 34 -1.73 0.64 4.38
N LEU A 35 -0.81 0.08 3.62
CA LEU A 35 -1.06 -0.91 2.58
C LEU A 35 -0.60 -2.28 3.10
N GLU A 36 -1.56 -3.15 3.40
CA GLU A 36 -1.29 -4.53 3.79
C GLU A 36 -1.52 -5.47 2.61
N MET A 37 -0.55 -6.35 2.35
CA MET A 37 -0.58 -7.26 1.22
C MET A 37 -0.19 -8.67 1.64
N SER A 38 -1.07 -9.64 1.39
CA SER A 38 -0.73 -11.07 1.47
C SER A 38 -0.01 -11.53 0.21
N ILE A 39 0.99 -12.38 0.39
CA ILE A 39 1.72 -13.05 -0.68
C ILE A 39 1.53 -14.55 -0.47
N ASN A 40 0.73 -15.17 -1.34
CA ASN A 40 0.45 -16.60 -1.35
C ASN A 40 1.47 -17.34 -2.23
N GLU A 41 2.75 -17.13 -1.95
CA GLU A 41 3.82 -17.76 -2.73
C GLU A 41 4.89 -18.31 -1.80
N HIS A 42 5.08 -19.64 -1.86
CA HIS A 42 5.97 -20.38 -0.96
C HIS A 42 7.43 -19.93 -1.07
N LYS A 43 7.86 -19.42 -2.24
CA LYS A 43 9.18 -18.83 -2.47
C LYS A 43 9.12 -17.68 -3.47
N LEU A 44 9.46 -16.49 -3.02
CA LEU A 44 9.63 -15.33 -3.88
C LEU A 44 10.95 -15.42 -4.67
N THR A 45 10.88 -15.09 -5.95
CA THR A 45 12.06 -14.84 -6.79
C THR A 45 12.81 -13.58 -6.32
N LYS A 46 14.11 -13.49 -6.63
CA LYS A 46 14.92 -12.28 -6.36
C LYS A 46 14.27 -11.02 -6.95
N GLN A 47 13.75 -11.11 -8.17
CA GLN A 47 13.10 -9.98 -8.84
C GLN A 47 11.81 -9.53 -8.12
N GLN A 48 11.03 -10.47 -7.57
CA GLN A 48 9.85 -10.12 -6.76
C GLN A 48 10.28 -9.43 -5.44
N ILE A 49 11.31 -9.93 -4.77
CA ILE A 49 11.87 -9.30 -3.56
C ILE A 49 12.35 -7.88 -3.87
N ASP A 50 13.07 -7.67 -4.97
CA ASP A 50 13.55 -6.34 -5.37
C ASP A 50 12.39 -5.40 -5.71
N ASN A 51 11.34 -5.90 -6.36
CA ASN A 51 10.12 -5.15 -6.61
C ASN A 51 9.39 -4.76 -5.30
N ILE A 52 9.36 -5.65 -4.30
CA ILE A 52 8.79 -5.37 -2.97
C ILE A 52 9.60 -4.27 -2.27
N LYS A 53 10.94 -4.39 -2.23
CA LYS A 53 11.82 -3.36 -1.63
C LYS A 53 11.59 -1.99 -2.25
N ARG A 54 11.58 -1.91 -3.58
CA ARG A 54 11.28 -0.67 -4.31
C ARG A 54 9.90 -0.11 -3.95
N GLY A 55 8.91 -0.98 -3.77
CA GLY A 55 7.57 -0.60 -3.32
C GLY A 55 7.57 -0.02 -1.90
N VAL A 56 8.31 -0.63 -0.96
CA VAL A 56 8.48 -0.14 0.43
C VAL A 56 9.14 1.24 0.43
N ASP A 57 10.22 1.41 -0.32
CA ASP A 57 10.93 2.68 -0.42
C ASP A 57 10.03 3.78 -0.98
N TYR A 58 9.25 3.47 -2.02
CA TYR A 58 8.29 4.40 -2.59
C TYR A 58 7.17 4.74 -1.60
N GLY A 59 6.61 3.76 -0.91
CA GLY A 59 5.58 3.96 0.11
C GLY A 59 6.05 4.89 1.22
N LYS A 60 7.29 4.71 1.69
CA LYS A 60 7.91 5.61 2.69
C LYS A 60 7.98 7.06 2.20
N GLN A 61 8.34 7.28 0.93
CA GLN A 61 8.34 8.63 0.34
C GLN A 61 6.93 9.25 0.28
N LYS A 62 5.88 8.42 0.18
CA LYS A 62 4.47 8.83 0.12
C LYS A 62 3.77 8.85 1.47
N GLY A 63 4.47 8.55 2.56
CA GLY A 63 3.88 8.42 3.89
C GLY A 63 2.85 7.30 3.99
N VAL A 64 3.03 6.22 3.22
CA VAL A 64 2.23 5.00 3.26
C VAL A 64 3.09 3.88 3.84
N GLU A 65 2.67 3.30 4.96
CA GLU A 65 3.34 2.15 5.56
C GLU A 65 2.95 0.87 4.81
N LEU A 66 3.92 0.02 4.48
CA LEU A 66 3.65 -1.26 3.82
C LEU A 66 3.85 -2.41 4.80
N LYS A 67 2.91 -3.35 4.80
CA LYS A 67 2.98 -4.60 5.56
C LYS A 67 2.79 -5.78 4.62
N PHE A 68 3.71 -6.73 4.67
CA PHE A 68 3.65 -7.95 3.86
C PHE A 68 3.44 -9.15 4.77
N ILE A 69 2.46 -9.97 4.44
CA ILE A 69 2.18 -11.24 5.11
C ILE A 69 2.49 -12.35 4.10
N ILE A 70 3.44 -13.23 4.43
CA ILE A 70 3.73 -14.41 3.60
C ILE A 70 2.87 -15.56 4.12
N GLU A 71 1.93 -16.01 3.29
CA GLU A 71 1.07 -17.13 3.63
C GLU A 71 1.86 -18.44 3.53
N LYS A 72 1.59 -19.38 4.46
CA LYS A 72 2.32 -20.64 4.60
C LYS A 72 1.72 -21.75 3.77
#